data_AF-A0A958JL66-F1
#
_entry.id   AF-A0A958JL66-F1
#
_cell.length_a   1.000
_cell.length_b   1.000
_cell.length_c   1.000
_cell.angle_alpha   90.00
_cell.angle_beta   90.00
_cell.angle_gamma   90.00
#
_symmetry.space_group_name_H-M   'P 1'
#
loop_
_entity.id
_entity.type
_entity.pdbx_description
1 polymer ?
#
loop_
_entity_poly.entity_id
_entity_poly.type
_entity_poly.pdbx_seq_one_letter_code
_entity_poly.pdbx_strand_id
1 'polypeptide(L)'
;MSQIQEKMTVYSEPNWLDVAKFVKLQSDYLAKAYETAEVSGDFWLRLFNVVVALIVGIVASPIMLLAALVVFLADGQPIIYRQKRLGLLGREFTLYKFRTMKIDAEKDGARLAQQGDSRVTPVGMFMRKTRIDELPQLLNVIKGDMNIVGPRPERPEFYPVLEKRIEGFSRRLLVRPGITGLAQVRYGYASDISGSQNKLRYDLLYIAKRSFFLDVKIIIRTVKVVFSGFGAR
;
A
#
# COMPACT_ATOMS: atom_id res chain seq x y z
N MET A 1 -2.39 -16.48 25.72
CA MET A 1 -2.54 -16.69 24.26
C MET A 1 -4.01 -16.73 23.82
N SER A 2 -4.97 -16.12 24.55
CA SER A 2 -6.40 -16.43 24.38
C SER A 2 -7.37 -15.23 24.37
N GLN A 3 -6.93 -14.01 23.99
CA GLN A 3 -7.87 -12.87 23.81
C GLN A 3 -7.69 -12.10 22.49
N ILE A 4 -6.72 -12.47 21.66
CA ILE A 4 -6.46 -11.81 20.37
C ILE A 4 -7.21 -12.48 19.21
N GLN A 5 -7.57 -13.77 19.33
CA GLN A 5 -8.28 -14.50 18.28
C GLN A 5 -9.78 -14.17 18.17
N GLU A 6 -10.39 -13.58 19.21
CA GLU A 6 -11.85 -13.49 19.30
C GLU A 6 -12.47 -12.28 18.56
N LYS A 7 -11.65 -11.32 18.10
CA LYS A 7 -12.14 -10.10 17.38
C LYS A 7 -11.89 -10.09 15.86
N MET A 8 -11.62 -11.24 15.24
CA MET A 8 -11.33 -11.35 13.80
C MET A 8 -12.55 -11.57 12.87
N THR A 9 -13.75 -11.74 13.42
CA THR A 9 -15.00 -12.12 12.73
C THR A 9 -15.71 -10.95 12.04
N VAL A 10 -15.10 -10.37 10.99
CA VAL A 10 -15.85 -9.46 10.06
C VAL A 10 -15.67 -9.82 8.58
N TYR A 11 -14.90 -10.87 8.28
CA TYR A 11 -15.12 -11.71 7.09
C TYR A 11 -14.72 -13.11 7.50
N SER A 12 -15.56 -14.10 7.21
CA SER A 12 -15.15 -15.50 7.20
C SER A 12 -13.85 -15.64 6.41
N GLU A 13 -12.97 -16.56 6.84
CA GLU A 13 -11.85 -17.03 6.02
C GLU A 13 -12.36 -17.26 4.58
N PRO A 14 -11.73 -16.65 3.56
CA PRO A 14 -12.17 -16.86 2.19
C PRO A 14 -12.09 -18.35 1.86
N ASN A 15 -13.14 -18.91 1.25
CA ASN A 15 -13.02 -20.24 0.65
C ASN A 15 -11.99 -20.15 -0.49
N TRP A 16 -10.81 -20.71 -0.25
CA TRP A 16 -9.67 -20.59 -1.16
C TRP A 16 -9.91 -21.31 -2.50
N LEU A 17 -10.75 -22.33 -2.53
CA LEU A 17 -11.18 -22.98 -3.76
C LEU A 17 -12.04 -22.02 -4.60
N ASP A 18 -12.89 -21.22 -3.97
CA ASP A 18 -13.69 -20.21 -4.66
C ASP A 18 -12.82 -19.04 -5.10
N VAL A 19 -11.84 -18.59 -4.31
CA VAL A 19 -10.90 -17.55 -4.72
C VAL A 19 -10.04 -18.02 -5.89
N ALA A 20 -9.53 -19.25 -5.88
CA ALA A 20 -8.71 -19.80 -6.96
C ALA A 20 -9.54 -20.01 -8.24
N LYS A 21 -10.75 -20.57 -8.13
CA LYS A 21 -11.68 -20.71 -9.26
C LYS A 21 -12.10 -19.35 -9.79
N PHE A 22 -12.40 -18.39 -8.92
CA PHE A 22 -12.75 -17.03 -9.30
C PHE A 22 -11.59 -16.34 -10.00
N VAL A 23 -10.37 -16.40 -9.46
CA VAL A 23 -9.15 -15.80 -10.06
C VAL A 23 -8.82 -16.45 -11.42
N LYS A 24 -9.03 -17.75 -11.58
CA LYS A 24 -8.84 -18.45 -12.87
C LYS A 24 -9.94 -18.11 -13.88
N LEU A 25 -11.20 -18.01 -13.44
CA LEU A 25 -12.32 -17.60 -14.28
C LEU A 25 -12.22 -16.11 -14.65
N GLN A 26 -11.69 -15.28 -13.75
CA GLN A 26 -11.45 -13.87 -13.95
C GLN A 26 -10.19 -13.60 -14.75
N SER A 27 -9.16 -14.44 -14.88
CA SER A 27 -8.03 -14.07 -15.75
C SER A 27 -8.47 -13.86 -17.20
N ASP A 28 -9.44 -14.68 -17.64
CA ASP A 28 -9.97 -14.65 -19.00
C ASP A 28 -11.09 -13.61 -19.13
N TYR A 29 -11.88 -13.40 -18.07
CA TYR A 29 -12.93 -12.37 -18.01
C TYR A 29 -12.37 -10.96 -17.74
N LEU A 30 -11.28 -10.83 -16.97
CA LEU A 30 -10.62 -9.57 -16.64
C LEU A 30 -9.84 -9.06 -17.84
N ALA A 31 -9.23 -9.90 -18.67
CA ALA A 31 -8.61 -9.47 -19.93
C ALA A 31 -9.65 -8.82 -20.86
N LYS A 32 -10.86 -9.40 -20.92
CA LYS A 32 -12.00 -8.90 -21.71
C LYS A 32 -12.72 -7.71 -21.04
N ALA A 33 -12.79 -7.70 -19.71
CA ALA A 33 -13.24 -6.55 -18.93
C ALA A 33 -12.22 -5.41 -18.97
N TYR A 34 -10.94 -5.69 -19.25
CA TYR A 34 -9.87 -4.70 -19.39
C TYR A 34 -10.08 -3.84 -20.62
N GLU A 35 -10.40 -4.45 -21.76
CA GLU A 35 -10.78 -3.73 -23.00
C GLU A 35 -12.04 -2.87 -22.84
N THR A 36 -12.95 -3.25 -21.94
CA THR A 36 -14.26 -2.59 -21.79
C THR A 36 -14.35 -1.62 -20.61
N ALA A 37 -13.59 -1.82 -19.53
CA ALA A 37 -13.60 -0.98 -18.33
C ALA A 37 -12.67 0.25 -18.43
N GLU A 38 -11.81 0.31 -19.44
CA GLU A 38 -10.93 1.47 -19.69
C GLU A 38 -11.71 2.73 -20.14
N VAL A 39 -13.04 2.66 -20.38
CA VAL A 39 -13.76 3.75 -21.09
C VAL A 39 -14.92 4.43 -20.33
N SER A 40 -15.47 3.92 -19.21
CA SER A 40 -16.68 4.58 -18.64
C SER A 40 -16.88 4.59 -17.11
N GLY A 41 -16.13 3.81 -16.33
CA GLY A 41 -16.28 3.77 -14.86
C GLY A 41 -15.22 4.53 -14.05
N ASP A 42 -14.18 5.06 -14.70
CA ASP A 42 -12.97 5.53 -14.00
C ASP A 42 -13.13 6.96 -13.44
N PHE A 43 -14.01 7.79 -14.00
CA PHE A 43 -14.15 9.19 -13.58
C PHE A 43 -14.62 9.35 -12.13
N TRP A 44 -15.72 8.70 -11.74
CA TRP A 44 -16.28 8.85 -10.38
C TRP A 44 -15.35 8.27 -9.32
N LEU A 45 -14.72 7.12 -9.61
CA LEU A 45 -13.72 6.55 -8.73
C LEU A 45 -12.51 7.49 -8.62
N ARG A 46 -12.06 8.05 -9.74
CA ARG A 46 -10.95 9.01 -9.76
C ARG A 46 -11.29 10.25 -8.95
N LEU A 47 -12.46 10.84 -9.15
CA LEU A 47 -12.95 11.99 -8.41
C LEU A 47 -12.99 11.71 -6.91
N PHE A 48 -13.55 10.55 -6.50
CA PHE A 48 -13.57 10.12 -5.11
C PHE A 48 -12.15 10.06 -4.51
N ASN A 49 -11.21 9.43 -5.20
CA ASN A 49 -9.83 9.32 -4.73
C ASN A 49 -9.15 10.69 -4.57
N VAL A 50 -9.36 11.61 -5.52
CA VAL A 50 -8.81 12.98 -5.45
C VAL A 50 -9.45 13.76 -4.30
N VAL A 51 -10.78 13.74 -4.17
CA VAL A 51 -11.50 14.45 -3.10
C VAL A 51 -11.06 13.94 -1.73
N VAL A 52 -10.99 12.62 -1.52
CA VAL A 52 -10.50 12.04 -0.27
C VAL A 52 -9.04 12.45 -0.02
N ALA A 53 -8.19 12.41 -1.04
CA ALA A 53 -6.79 12.81 -0.88
C ALA A 53 -6.63 14.28 -0.50
N LEU A 54 -7.44 15.17 -1.07
CA LEU A 54 -7.46 16.60 -0.74
C LEU A 54 -7.96 16.84 0.68
N ILE A 55 -9.07 16.22 1.09
CA ILE A 55 -9.61 16.34 2.45
C ILE A 55 -8.57 15.87 3.47
N VAL A 56 -8.00 14.67 3.27
CA VAL A 56 -6.97 14.13 4.17
C VAL A 56 -5.73 15.02 4.15
N GLY A 57 -5.32 15.53 2.98
CA GLY A 57 -4.16 16.41 2.84
C GLY A 57 -4.32 17.73 3.59
N ILE A 58 -5.50 18.36 3.50
CA ILE A 58 -5.82 19.59 4.23
C ILE A 58 -5.81 19.33 5.74
N VAL A 59 -6.54 18.31 6.20
CA VAL A 59 -6.64 17.97 7.63
C VAL A 59 -5.29 17.56 8.21
N ALA A 60 -4.49 16.82 7.45
CA ALA A 60 -3.17 16.35 7.88
C ALA A 60 -2.05 17.39 7.68
N SER A 61 -2.30 18.49 6.98
CA SER A 61 -1.27 19.49 6.65
C SER A 61 -0.52 20.05 7.87
N PRO A 62 -1.14 20.31 9.05
CA PRO A 62 -0.39 20.77 10.22
C PRO A 62 0.59 19.71 10.72
N ILE A 63 0.17 18.43 10.71
CA ILE A 63 1.01 17.29 11.10
C ILE A 63 2.12 17.07 10.08
N MET A 64 1.84 17.23 8.78
CA MET A 64 2.85 17.12 7.72
C MET A 64 3.91 18.22 7.83
N LEU A 65 3.53 19.45 8.16
CA LEU A 65 4.47 20.56 8.39
C LEU A 65 5.37 20.27 9.60
N LEU A 66 4.79 19.81 10.71
CA LEU A 66 5.55 19.41 11.88
C LEU A 66 6.50 18.26 11.57
N ALA A 67 6.02 17.21 10.88
CA ALA A 67 6.85 16.08 10.47
C ALA A 67 8.01 16.53 9.57
N ALA A 68 7.76 17.44 8.61
CA ALA A 68 8.79 18.00 7.75
C ALA A 68 9.88 18.74 8.56
N LEU A 69 9.47 19.56 9.53
CA LEU A 69 10.38 20.27 10.42
C LEU A 69 11.21 19.31 11.27
N VAL A 70 10.58 18.30 11.89
CA VAL A 70 11.30 17.34 12.74
C VAL A 70 12.29 16.51 11.91
N VAL A 71 11.94 16.10 10.69
CA VAL A 71 12.87 15.41 9.77
C VAL A 71 14.07 16.30 9.43
N PHE A 72 13.81 17.57 9.14
CA PHE A 72 14.85 18.54 8.81
C PHE A 72 15.80 18.80 9.98
N LEU A 73 15.26 19.00 11.19
CA LEU A 73 16.07 19.23 12.39
C LEU A 73 16.85 17.98 12.82
N ALA A 74 16.32 16.78 12.56
CA ALA A 74 16.96 15.53 12.97
C ALA A 74 18.13 15.11 12.07
N ASP A 75 18.03 15.31 10.75
CA ASP A 75 19.01 14.76 9.79
C ASP A 75 19.16 15.62 8.51
N GLY A 76 18.71 16.87 8.53
CA GLY A 76 18.85 17.82 7.42
C GLY A 76 17.99 17.52 6.19
N GLN A 77 18.51 17.81 4.99
CA GLN A 77 17.85 17.52 3.70
C GLN A 77 18.36 16.22 3.08
N PRO A 78 17.59 15.56 2.18
CA PRO A 78 16.21 15.87 1.78
C PRO A 78 15.13 15.39 2.77
N ILE A 79 14.08 16.20 2.96
CA ILE A 79 12.92 15.86 3.81
C ILE A 79 12.04 14.78 3.15
N ILE A 80 11.83 14.88 1.84
CA ILE A 80 11.05 13.92 1.06
C ILE A 80 11.98 12.89 0.44
N TYR A 81 11.75 11.62 0.76
CA TYR A 81 12.36 10.50 0.07
C TYR A 81 11.51 10.11 -1.13
N ARG A 82 12.18 9.83 -2.25
CA ARG A 82 11.58 9.48 -3.54
C ARG A 82 12.00 8.06 -3.91
N GLN A 83 11.05 7.24 -4.33
CA GLN A 83 11.33 5.84 -4.70
C GLN A 83 10.58 5.43 -5.95
N LYS A 84 11.28 4.75 -6.86
CA LYS A 84 10.63 4.12 -8.02
C LYS A 84 9.77 2.95 -7.59
N ARG A 85 8.58 2.87 -8.16
CA ARG A 85 7.55 1.89 -7.85
C ARG A 85 6.77 1.50 -9.10
N LEU A 86 6.28 0.27 -9.12
CA LEU A 86 5.41 -0.24 -10.17
C LEU A 86 3.95 0.11 -9.88
N GLY A 87 3.29 0.74 -10.85
CA GLY A 87 1.89 1.11 -10.81
C GLY A 87 1.02 0.25 -11.73
N LEU A 88 -0.06 0.84 -12.23
CA LEU A 88 -0.97 0.19 -13.18
C LEU A 88 -0.19 -0.33 -14.40
N LEU A 89 -0.41 -1.59 -14.76
CA LEU A 89 0.27 -2.30 -15.86
C LEU A 89 1.79 -2.31 -15.74
N GLY A 90 2.33 -2.19 -14.52
CA GLY A 90 3.77 -2.16 -14.31
C GLY A 90 4.43 -0.85 -14.72
N ARG A 91 3.67 0.20 -15.06
CA ARG A 91 4.24 1.52 -15.35
C ARG A 91 4.95 2.05 -14.11
N GLU A 92 6.18 2.50 -14.28
CA GLU A 92 6.94 3.09 -13.18
C GLU A 92 6.42 4.48 -12.81
N PHE A 93 6.32 4.75 -11.51
CA PHE A 93 6.09 6.09 -10.98
C PHE A 93 7.00 6.37 -9.79
N THR A 94 7.07 7.64 -9.39
CA THR A 94 7.88 8.07 -8.24
C THR A 94 6.99 8.22 -7.01
N LEU A 95 7.13 7.32 -6.05
CA LEU A 95 6.45 7.37 -4.77
C LEU A 95 7.13 8.37 -3.82
N TYR A 96 6.33 9.25 -3.21
CA TYR A 96 6.79 10.24 -2.23
C TYR A 96 6.50 9.80 -0.80
N LYS A 97 7.47 9.93 0.10
CA LYS A 97 7.28 9.72 1.55
C LYS A 97 8.19 10.64 2.36
N PHE A 98 7.90 10.87 3.63
CA PHE A 98 8.89 11.49 4.50
C PHE A 98 10.09 10.57 4.67
N ARG A 99 11.28 11.17 4.72
CA ARG A 99 12.51 10.42 4.97
C ARG A 99 12.52 9.95 6.42
N THR A 100 12.54 8.63 6.60
CA THR A 100 12.58 7.96 7.91
C THR A 100 13.90 7.22 8.17
N MET A 101 14.82 7.29 7.22
CA MET A 101 16.14 6.65 7.28
C MET A 101 17.23 7.69 7.08
N LYS A 102 18.43 7.40 7.60
CA LYS A 102 19.63 8.20 7.36
C LYS A 102 19.88 8.39 5.86
N ILE A 103 20.48 9.51 5.46
CA ILE A 103 20.80 9.84 4.05
C ILE A 103 21.48 8.67 3.32
N ASP A 104 22.40 8.02 4.03
CA ASP A 104 23.27 6.98 3.49
C ASP A 104 22.74 5.55 3.64
N ALA A 105 21.46 5.40 3.98
CA ALA A 105 20.87 4.11 4.33
C ALA A 105 20.96 3.05 3.21
N GLU A 106 20.96 3.44 1.94
CA GLU A 106 21.05 2.50 0.81
C GLU A 106 22.37 2.64 0.02
N LYS A 107 23.46 3.13 0.65
CA LYS A 107 24.78 3.24 0.00
C LYS A 107 25.26 1.94 -0.65
N ASP A 108 24.97 0.81 0.00
CA ASP A 108 25.35 -0.53 -0.50
C ASP A 108 24.25 -1.21 -1.34
N GLY A 109 23.29 -0.43 -1.85
CA GLY A 109 22.19 -0.92 -2.69
C GLY A 109 20.87 -1.18 -1.96
N ALA A 110 19.87 -1.53 -2.76
CA ALA A 110 18.49 -1.77 -2.35
C ALA A 110 18.39 -2.96 -1.38
N ARG A 111 17.94 -2.72 -0.15
CA ARG A 111 17.69 -3.78 0.84
C ARG A 111 16.29 -3.65 1.43
N LEU A 112 15.62 -4.79 1.63
CA LEU A 112 14.36 -4.81 2.38
C LEU A 112 14.63 -4.38 3.83
N ALA A 113 13.90 -3.37 4.30
CA ALA A 113 14.01 -2.95 5.70
C ALA A 113 13.58 -4.08 6.63
N GLN A 114 14.27 -4.27 7.75
CA GLN A 114 13.94 -5.25 8.78
C GLN A 114 13.42 -4.55 10.06
N GLN A 115 12.90 -5.32 11.01
CA GLN A 115 12.53 -4.77 12.31
C GLN A 115 13.80 -4.42 13.08
N GLY A 116 13.87 -3.25 13.71
CA GLY A 116 15.08 -2.78 14.40
C GLY A 116 16.21 -2.32 13.48
N ASP A 117 15.91 -1.99 12.23
CA ASP A 117 16.92 -1.53 11.24
C ASP A 117 17.63 -0.24 11.72
N SER A 118 18.94 -0.35 11.96
CA SER A 118 19.80 0.72 12.50
C SER A 118 19.90 1.96 11.62
N ARG A 119 19.43 1.86 10.37
CA ARG A 119 19.35 2.98 9.42
C ARG A 119 18.16 3.89 9.67
N VAL A 120 17.17 3.44 10.43
CA VAL A 120 15.96 4.21 10.76
C VAL A 120 16.28 5.19 11.88
N THR A 121 15.91 6.46 11.70
CA THR A 121 16.10 7.46 12.76
C THR A 121 15.05 7.28 13.86
N PRO A 122 15.28 7.73 15.11
CA PRO A 122 14.28 7.63 16.18
C PRO A 122 12.93 8.28 15.80
N VAL A 123 13.00 9.47 15.18
CA VAL A 123 11.83 10.14 14.60
C VAL A 123 11.22 9.30 13.46
N GLY A 124 12.06 8.73 12.61
CA GLY A 124 11.66 7.83 11.53
C GLY A 124 10.86 6.62 12.03
N MET A 125 11.25 6.05 13.16
CA MET A 125 10.54 4.94 13.79
C MET A 125 9.14 5.38 14.25
N PHE A 126 9.03 6.53 14.91
CA PHE A 126 7.71 7.07 15.29
C PHE A 126 6.81 7.36 14.08
N MET A 127 7.36 7.97 13.02
CA MET A 127 6.59 8.27 11.81
C MET A 127 6.12 7.00 11.09
N ARG A 128 6.94 5.94 11.05
CA ARG A 128 6.54 4.63 10.49
C ARG A 128 5.45 3.96 11.32
N LYS A 129 5.54 4.07 12.65
CA LYS A 129 4.53 3.51 13.55
C LYS A 129 3.17 4.16 13.38
N THR A 130 3.16 5.48 13.18
CA THR A 130 1.96 6.29 13.00
C THR A 130 1.54 6.43 11.53
N ARG A 131 2.33 5.90 10.58
CA ARG A 131 2.17 6.06 9.13
C ARG A 131 2.17 7.51 8.63
N ILE A 132 2.64 8.44 9.46
CA ILE A 132 2.82 9.84 9.07
C ILE A 132 3.77 9.94 7.88
N ASP A 133 4.75 9.03 7.78
CA ASP A 133 5.70 9.01 6.68
C ASP A 133 5.06 8.76 5.31
N GLU A 134 3.88 8.15 5.26
CA GLU A 134 3.17 7.84 4.01
C GLU A 134 2.28 9.00 3.52
N LEU A 135 2.05 10.06 4.31
CA LEU A 135 1.17 11.18 3.94
C LEU A 135 1.58 11.89 2.62
N PRO A 136 2.87 12.06 2.27
CA PRO A 136 3.25 12.63 0.98
C PRO A 136 2.74 11.82 -0.24
N GLN A 137 2.35 10.56 -0.07
CA GLN A 137 1.74 9.74 -1.14
C GLN A 137 0.39 10.28 -1.60
N LEU A 138 -0.26 11.16 -0.82
CA LEU A 138 -1.48 11.85 -1.27
C LEU A 138 -1.24 12.63 -2.57
N LEU A 139 -0.01 13.13 -2.80
CA LEU A 139 0.37 13.74 -4.07
C LEU A 139 0.36 12.73 -5.23
N ASN A 140 0.76 11.48 -5.00
CA ASN A 140 0.65 10.41 -6.00
C ASN A 140 -0.81 10.10 -6.33
N VAL A 141 -1.68 10.14 -5.32
CA VAL A 141 -3.12 9.99 -5.55
C VAL A 141 -3.66 11.15 -6.36
N ILE A 142 -3.29 12.40 -6.09
CA ILE A 142 -3.74 13.57 -6.87
C ILE A 142 -3.20 13.54 -8.31
N LYS A 143 -1.96 13.05 -8.53
CA LYS A 143 -1.36 12.88 -9.87
C LYS A 143 -1.99 11.76 -10.70
N GLY A 144 -2.60 10.77 -10.05
CA GLY A 144 -3.21 9.63 -10.72
C GLY A 144 -2.33 8.38 -10.80
N ASP A 145 -1.16 8.41 -10.16
CA ASP A 145 -0.27 7.25 -10.02
C ASP A 145 -0.88 6.18 -9.10
N MET A 146 -1.64 6.62 -8.09
CA MET A 146 -2.18 5.80 -7.01
C MET A 146 -3.66 6.10 -6.74
N ASN A 147 -4.31 5.17 -6.06
CA ASN A 147 -5.58 5.35 -5.38
C ASN A 147 -5.37 5.42 -3.86
N ILE A 148 -6.40 5.82 -3.12
CA ILE A 148 -6.45 5.69 -1.66
C ILE A 148 -6.38 4.19 -1.28
N VAL A 149 -7.18 3.36 -1.96
CA VAL A 149 -7.26 1.90 -1.71
C VAL A 149 -6.79 1.11 -2.93
N GLY A 150 -5.91 0.14 -2.68
CA GLY A 150 -5.34 -0.73 -3.70
C GLY A 150 -4.20 -1.61 -3.17
N PRO A 151 -3.66 -2.52 -3.99
CA PRO A 151 -2.44 -3.25 -3.66
C PRO A 151 -1.30 -2.28 -3.37
N ARG A 152 -0.45 -2.58 -2.39
CA ARG A 152 0.73 -1.73 -2.13
C ARG A 152 1.66 -1.77 -3.35
N PRO A 153 2.24 -0.65 -3.81
CA PRO A 153 3.10 -0.69 -4.98
C PRO A 153 4.45 -1.36 -4.67
N GLU A 154 4.97 -2.18 -5.58
CA GLU A 154 6.27 -2.85 -5.40
C GLU A 154 7.44 -2.08 -5.99
N ARG A 155 8.62 -2.40 -5.48
CA ARG A 155 9.90 -1.94 -6.01
C ARG A 155 10.27 -2.70 -7.28
N PRO A 156 10.62 -2.02 -8.38
CA PRO A 156 11.08 -2.67 -9.61
C PRO A 156 12.25 -3.63 -9.36
N GLU A 157 13.14 -3.32 -8.42
CA GLU A 157 14.33 -4.13 -8.11
C GLU A 157 13.98 -5.50 -7.50
N PHE A 158 12.85 -5.61 -6.80
CA PHE A 158 12.41 -6.87 -6.16
C PHE A 158 11.36 -7.62 -6.98
N TYR A 159 10.71 -6.95 -7.92
CA TYR A 159 9.58 -7.49 -8.66
C TYR A 159 9.94 -8.75 -9.48
N PRO A 160 11.03 -8.80 -10.30
CA PRO A 160 11.35 -9.98 -11.10
C PRO A 160 11.60 -11.24 -10.24
N VAL A 161 12.16 -11.06 -9.04
CA VAL A 161 12.41 -12.18 -8.12
C VAL A 161 11.11 -12.72 -7.54
N LEU A 162 10.17 -11.84 -7.19
CA LEU A 162 8.87 -12.22 -6.65
C LEU A 162 7.98 -12.84 -7.72
N GLU A 163 7.98 -12.30 -8.94
CA GLU A 163 7.22 -12.82 -10.07
C GLU A 163 7.67 -14.24 -10.47
N LYS A 164 8.97 -14.52 -10.46
CA LYS A 164 9.50 -15.86 -10.70
C LYS A 164 9.14 -16.87 -9.61
N ARG A 165 8.96 -16.42 -8.37
CA ARG A 165 8.75 -17.30 -7.19
C ARG A 165 7.28 -17.45 -6.80
N ILE A 166 6.41 -16.56 -7.27
CA ILE A 166 5.00 -16.51 -6.87
C ILE A 166 4.16 -16.47 -8.14
N GLU A 167 3.45 -17.57 -8.40
CA GLU A 167 2.56 -17.68 -9.55
C GLU A 167 1.48 -16.59 -9.51
N GLY A 168 1.28 -15.91 -10.65
CA GLY A 168 0.27 -14.86 -10.78
C GLY A 168 0.58 -13.57 -10.02
N PHE A 169 1.81 -13.36 -9.54
CA PHE A 169 2.20 -12.14 -8.81
C PHE A 169 1.93 -10.86 -9.61
N SER A 170 2.08 -10.91 -10.94
CA SER A 170 1.81 -9.80 -11.85
C SER A 170 0.38 -9.30 -11.84
N ARG A 171 -0.59 -10.16 -11.49
CA ARG A 171 -2.03 -9.81 -11.47
C ARG A 171 -2.35 -8.65 -10.52
N ARG A 172 -1.50 -8.38 -9.53
CA ARG A 172 -1.67 -7.21 -8.65
C ARG A 172 -1.50 -5.87 -9.37
N LEU A 173 -0.80 -5.86 -10.52
CA LEU A 173 -0.56 -4.68 -11.34
C LEU A 173 -1.74 -4.34 -12.26
N LEU A 174 -2.81 -5.14 -12.25
CA LEU A 174 -4.02 -4.90 -13.05
C LEU A 174 -4.87 -3.72 -12.55
N VAL A 175 -4.56 -3.16 -11.38
CA VAL A 175 -5.22 -1.99 -10.83
C VAL A 175 -4.19 -0.97 -10.35
N ARG A 176 -4.60 0.30 -10.24
CA ARG A 176 -3.75 1.32 -9.61
C ARG A 176 -3.44 0.89 -8.16
N PRO A 177 -2.19 1.03 -7.72
CA PRO A 177 -1.81 0.73 -6.35
C PRO A 177 -2.46 1.69 -5.34
N GLY A 178 -2.50 1.29 -4.08
CA GLY A 178 -3.11 2.04 -2.98
C GLY A 178 -2.11 2.59 -1.97
N ILE A 179 -2.47 3.69 -1.30
CA ILE A 179 -1.81 4.10 -0.04
C ILE A 179 -2.08 3.01 1.02
N THR A 180 -3.34 2.60 1.11
CA THR A 180 -3.81 1.50 1.94
C THR A 180 -4.43 0.39 1.10
N GLY A 181 -4.68 -0.78 1.70
CA GLY A 181 -5.17 -1.94 0.98
C GLY A 181 -5.61 -3.06 1.91
N LEU A 182 -6.35 -4.02 1.35
CA LEU A 182 -6.91 -5.14 2.11
C LEU A 182 -5.80 -5.97 2.79
N ALA A 183 -4.69 -6.22 2.09
CA ALA A 183 -3.54 -6.91 2.64
C ALA A 183 -2.92 -6.15 3.83
N GLN A 184 -2.78 -4.81 3.72
CA GLN A 184 -2.21 -3.97 4.78
C GLN A 184 -3.04 -3.97 6.06
N VAL A 185 -4.38 -3.93 5.95
CA VAL A 185 -5.26 -3.88 7.13
C VAL A 185 -5.54 -5.26 7.75
N ARG A 186 -5.31 -6.37 7.02
CA ARG A 186 -5.58 -7.74 7.50
C ARG A 186 -4.35 -8.51 7.95
N TYR A 187 -3.29 -8.46 7.15
CA TYR A 187 -2.12 -9.31 7.35
C TYR A 187 -0.93 -8.55 7.96
N GLY A 188 -0.93 -7.21 7.88
CA GLY A 188 0.17 -6.40 8.39
C GLY A 188 1.46 -6.61 7.59
N TYR A 189 2.60 -6.73 8.28
CA TYR A 189 3.91 -6.81 7.63
C TYR A 189 4.27 -8.24 7.21
N ALA A 190 4.92 -8.38 6.05
CA ALA A 190 5.50 -9.64 5.57
C ALA A 190 6.99 -9.43 5.34
N SER A 191 7.82 -10.23 6.01
CA SER A 191 9.29 -10.20 5.93
C SER A 191 9.88 -11.32 5.07
N ASP A 192 9.05 -12.24 4.57
CA ASP A 192 9.44 -13.43 3.85
C ASP A 192 8.59 -13.68 2.58
N ILE A 193 8.99 -14.71 1.81
CA ILE A 193 8.32 -15.10 0.56
C ILE A 193 6.90 -15.59 0.87
N SER A 194 6.71 -16.39 1.92
CA SER A 194 5.41 -16.91 2.34
C SER A 194 4.43 -15.78 2.71
N GLY A 195 4.91 -14.76 3.43
CA GLY A 195 4.13 -13.56 3.72
C GLY A 195 3.83 -12.74 2.46
N SER A 196 4.72 -12.73 1.47
CA SER A 196 4.48 -12.07 0.18
C SER A 196 3.40 -12.79 -0.64
N GLN A 197 3.34 -14.11 -0.57
CA GLN A 197 2.24 -14.91 -1.14
C GLN A 197 0.91 -14.62 -0.44
N ASN A 198 0.90 -14.54 0.90
CA ASN A 198 -0.31 -14.19 1.65
C ASN A 198 -0.79 -12.77 1.36
N LYS A 199 0.12 -11.79 1.22
CA LYS A 199 -0.23 -10.44 0.76
C LYS A 199 -0.85 -10.48 -0.62
N LEU A 200 -0.24 -11.20 -1.57
CA LEU A 200 -0.78 -11.35 -2.92
C LEU A 200 -2.21 -11.91 -2.87
N ARG A 201 -2.49 -12.91 -2.03
CA ARG A 201 -3.84 -13.47 -1.87
C ARG A 201 -4.88 -12.41 -1.50
N TYR A 202 -4.57 -11.53 -0.54
CA TYR A 202 -5.46 -10.44 -0.16
C TYR A 202 -5.56 -9.36 -1.24
N ASP A 203 -4.46 -9.06 -1.95
CA ASP A 203 -4.47 -8.12 -3.07
C ASP A 203 -5.37 -8.63 -4.20
N LEU A 204 -5.29 -9.93 -4.54
CA LEU A 204 -6.16 -10.56 -5.53
C LEU A 204 -7.62 -10.61 -5.06
N LEU A 205 -7.88 -10.90 -3.78
CA LEU A 205 -9.23 -10.85 -3.22
C LEU A 205 -9.85 -9.45 -3.30
N TYR A 206 -9.03 -8.41 -3.10
CA TYR A 206 -9.46 -7.03 -3.27
C TYR A 206 -9.79 -6.71 -4.73
N ILE A 207 -8.89 -7.04 -5.67
CA ILE A 207 -9.12 -6.84 -7.11
C ILE A 207 -10.39 -7.55 -7.55
N ALA A 208 -10.56 -8.79 -7.07
CA ALA A 208 -11.71 -9.64 -7.33
C ALA A 208 -13.05 -9.04 -6.90
N LYS A 209 -13.10 -8.41 -5.73
CA LYS A 209 -14.32 -7.93 -5.07
C LYS A 209 -14.41 -6.40 -5.01
N ARG A 210 -13.66 -5.71 -5.89
CA ARG A 210 -13.53 -4.26 -5.86
C ARG A 210 -14.90 -3.60 -5.94
N SER A 211 -15.21 -2.79 -4.93
CA SER A 211 -16.47 -2.04 -4.85
C SER A 211 -16.26 -0.83 -3.96
N PHE A 212 -17.06 0.22 -4.18
CA PHE A 212 -17.02 1.43 -3.36
C PHE A 212 -17.18 1.13 -1.85
N PHE A 213 -18.11 0.24 -1.49
CA PHE A 213 -18.32 -0.16 -0.09
C PHE A 213 -17.12 -0.89 0.50
N LEU A 214 -16.42 -1.71 -0.28
CA LEU A 214 -15.19 -2.37 0.17
C LEU A 214 -14.09 -1.33 0.45
N ASP A 215 -13.94 -0.32 -0.42
CA ASP A 215 -12.97 0.76 -0.25
C ASP A 215 -13.23 1.54 1.04
N VAL A 216 -14.48 1.98 1.27
CA VAL A 216 -14.87 2.68 2.50
C VAL A 216 -14.58 1.82 3.73
N LYS A 217 -14.89 0.52 3.69
CA LYS A 217 -14.63 -0.40 4.80
C LYS A 217 -13.13 -0.60 5.05
N ILE A 218 -12.30 -0.58 4.02
CA ILE A 218 -10.84 -0.63 4.15
C ILE A 218 -10.35 0.68 4.77
N ILE A 219 -10.79 1.85 4.29
CA ILE A 219 -10.42 3.17 4.84
C ILE A 219 -10.74 3.27 6.34
N ILE A 220 -11.95 2.89 6.76
CA ILE A 220 -12.35 2.90 8.18
C ILE A 220 -11.43 1.99 9.01
N ARG A 221 -11.07 0.82 8.49
CA ARG A 221 -10.12 -0.07 9.17
C ARG A 221 -8.73 0.51 9.23
N THR A 222 -8.27 1.18 8.17
CA THR A 222 -6.97 1.84 8.14
C THR A 222 -6.86 2.88 9.24
N VAL A 223 -7.90 3.68 9.47
CA VAL A 223 -7.96 4.63 10.59
C VAL A 223 -7.77 3.90 11.94
N LYS A 224 -8.50 2.80 12.17
CA LYS A 224 -8.33 1.98 13.39
C LYS A 224 -6.92 1.39 13.52
N VAL A 225 -6.33 0.93 12.42
CA VAL A 225 -4.98 0.37 12.36
C VAL A 225 -3.93 1.45 12.68
N VAL A 226 -4.09 2.67 12.17
CA VAL A 226 -3.21 3.81 12.46
C VAL A 226 -3.27 4.18 13.94
N PHE A 227 -4.47 4.28 14.53
CA PHE A 227 -4.61 4.60 15.96
C PHE A 227 -4.15 3.48 16.90
N SER A 228 -4.27 2.21 16.49
CA SER A 228 -3.81 1.06 17.29
C SER A 228 -2.32 0.74 17.09
N GLY A 229 -1.66 1.28 16.07
CA GLY A 229 -0.31 0.89 15.67
C GLY A 229 -0.21 -0.55 15.13
N PHE A 230 -1.32 -1.18 14.73
CA PHE A 230 -1.29 -2.54 14.19
C PHE A 230 -0.52 -2.60 12.86
N GLY A 231 0.42 -3.55 12.72
CA GLY A 231 1.27 -3.66 11.53
C GLY A 231 2.24 -2.48 11.33
N ALA A 232 2.46 -1.66 12.36
CA ALA A 232 3.56 -0.70 12.45
C ALA A 232 4.92 -1.39 12.58
N ARG A 233 5.99 -0.66 12.23
CA ARG A 233 7.39 -1.04 12.45
C ARG A 233 8.09 0.02 13.29
#